data_AF-A0A7J3GWX2-F1
#
_entry.id   AF-A0A7J3GWX2-F1
#
_cell.length_a   1.000
_cell.length_b   1.000
_cell.length_c   1.000
_cell.angle_alpha   90.00
_cell.angle_beta   90.00
_cell.angle_gamma   90.00
#
_symmetry.space_group_name_H-M   'P 1'
#
loop_
_entity.id
_entity.type
_entity.pdbx_description
1 polymer ?
#
loop_
_entity_poly.entity_id
_entity_poly.type
_entity_poly.pdbx_seq_one_letter_code
_entity_poly.pdbx_strand_id
1 'polypeptide(L)' 'AVGFGVSSPEHGALLSREGADGVVVGSKLVSIVRRGTLDELRDFVREFRNSLVRSHTP' A
#
# COMPACT_ATOMS: atom_id res chain seq x y z
N ALA A 1 2.75 -10.70 -8.04
CA ALA A 1 2.04 -9.63 -7.31
C ALA A 1 0.92 -10.21 -6.45
N VAL A 2 0.69 -9.67 -5.25
CA VAL A 2 -0.33 -10.10 -4.26
C VAL A 2 -1.29 -8.96 -3.93
N GLY A 3 -2.56 -9.21 -3.59
CA GLY A 3 -3.53 -8.10 -3.46
C GLY A 3 -4.78 -8.31 -2.63
N PHE A 4 -5.04 -9.52 -2.11
CA PHE A 4 -6.18 -9.73 -1.22
C PHE A 4 -5.85 -9.26 0.21
N GLY A 5 -6.70 -8.42 0.80
CA GLY A 5 -6.54 -7.95 2.19
C GLY A 5 -5.44 -6.89 2.41
N VAL A 6 -4.83 -6.34 1.35
CA VAL A 6 -3.83 -5.29 1.47
C VAL A 6 -4.52 -3.95 1.75
N SER A 7 -4.35 -3.39 2.95
CA SER A 7 -5.09 -2.21 3.39
C SER A 7 -4.26 -1.21 4.20
N SER A 8 -2.99 -1.52 4.48
CA SER A 8 -2.07 -0.65 5.20
C SER A 8 -0.65 -0.71 4.62
N PRO A 9 0.17 0.35 4.78
CA PRO A 9 1.57 0.36 4.37
C PRO A 9 2.38 -0.80 4.98
N GLU A 10 2.07 -1.22 6.21
CA GLU A 10 2.71 -2.34 6.91
C GLU A 10 2.46 -3.67 6.20
N HIS A 11 1.23 -3.91 5.69
CA HIS A 11 0.94 -5.10 4.88
C HIS A 11 1.83 -5.11 3.63
N GLY A 12 1.98 -3.97 2.96
CA GLY A 12 2.84 -3.83 1.79
C GLY A 12 4.30 -4.17 2.11
N ALA A 13 4.85 -3.60 3.18
CA ALA A 13 6.23 -3.84 3.60
C ALA A 13 6.46 -5.31 4.00
N LEU A 14 5.52 -5.93 4.72
CA LEU A 14 5.59 -7.35 5.07
C LEU A 14 5.63 -8.21 3.81
N LEU A 15 4.67 -8.04 2.90
CA LEU A 15 4.59 -8.83 1.66
C LEU A 15 5.83 -8.67 0.79
N SER A 16 6.39 -7.46 0.72
CA SER A 16 7.67 -7.21 0.06
C SER A 16 8.83 -7.98 0.70
N ARG A 17 8.91 -8.03 2.04
CA ARG A 17 9.93 -8.80 2.77
C ARG A 17 9.79 -10.31 2.58
N GLU A 18 8.57 -10.79 2.43
CA GLU A 18 8.25 -12.19 2.11
C GLU A 18 8.48 -12.54 0.63
N GLY A 19 9.06 -11.61 -0.16
CA GLY A 19 9.49 -11.88 -1.54
C GLY A 19 8.45 -11.57 -2.62
N ALA A 20 7.39 -10.83 -2.32
CA ALA A 20 6.46 -10.39 -3.35
C ALA A 20 7.08 -9.30 -4.24
N ASP A 21 7.08 -9.52 -5.56
CA ASP A 21 7.56 -8.53 -6.55
C ASP A 21 6.71 -7.26 -6.63
N GLY A 22 5.51 -7.30 -6.05
CA GLY A 22 4.58 -6.18 -6.07
C GLY A 22 3.28 -6.48 -5.35
N VAL A 23 2.57 -5.40 -5.00
CA VAL A 23 1.33 -5.45 -4.22
C VAL A 23 0.23 -4.63 -4.90
N VAL A 24 -1.01 -5.11 -4.82
CA VAL A 24 -2.19 -4.45 -5.38
C VAL A 24 -3.10 -4.03 -4.23
N VAL A 25 -3.47 -2.74 -4.19
CA VAL A 25 -4.37 -2.17 -3.18
C VAL A 25 -5.65 -1.72 -3.86
N GLY A 26 -6.75 -2.43 -3.62
CA GLY A 26 -8.04 -2.14 -4.25
C GLY A 26 -9.04 -1.49 -3.29
N SER A 27 -9.69 -2.33 -2.47
CA SER A 27 -10.82 -1.94 -1.61
C SER A 27 -10.53 -0.76 -0.68
N LYS A 28 -9.29 -0.65 -0.19
CA LYS A 28 -8.86 0.50 0.64
C LYS A 28 -8.87 1.82 -0.14
N LEU A 29 -8.36 1.84 -1.37
CA LEU A 29 -8.38 3.05 -2.21
C LEU A 29 -9.82 3.45 -2.57
N VAL A 30 -10.67 2.47 -2.91
CA VAL A 30 -12.10 2.72 -3.15
C VAL A 30 -12.78 3.31 -1.93
N SER A 31 -12.45 2.83 -0.72
CA SER A 31 -13.00 3.36 0.53
C SER A 31 -12.58 4.81 0.77
N ILE A 32 -11.31 5.16 0.52
CA ILE A 32 -10.80 6.53 0.66
C ILE A 32 -11.50 7.45 -0.34
N VAL A 33 -11.63 7.04 -1.61
CA VAL A 33 -12.34 7.85 -2.62
C VAL A 33 -13.81 8.07 -2.25
N ARG A 34 -14.47 7.08 -1.63
CA ARG A 34 -15.88 7.18 -1.25
C ARG A 34 -16.14 8.05 0.00
N ARG A 35 -15.18 8.15 0.92
CA ARG A 35 -15.42 8.70 2.27
C ARG A 35 -14.47 9.83 2.66
N GLY A 36 -13.38 10.00 1.93
CA GLY A 36 -12.33 10.96 2.21
C GLY A 36 -12.12 11.94 1.06
N THR A 37 -10.94 12.53 1.05
CA THR A 37 -10.50 13.57 0.13
C THR A 37 -9.43 13.05 -0.83
N LEU A 38 -9.20 13.80 -1.91
CA LEU A 38 -8.09 13.51 -2.83
C LEU A 38 -6.73 13.67 -2.15
N ASP A 39 -6.62 14.55 -1.16
CA ASP A 39 -5.41 14.71 -0.36
C ASP A 39 -5.13 13.45 0.48
N GLU A 40 -6.15 12.91 1.15
CA GLU A 40 -6.01 11.64 1.89
C GLU A 40 -5.63 10.47 0.98
N LEU A 41 -6.20 10.41 -0.24
CA LEU A 41 -5.81 9.40 -1.23
C LEU A 41 -4.34 9.55 -1.61
N ARG A 42 -3.90 10.77 -1.93
CA ARG A 42 -2.51 11.08 -2.29
C ARG A 42 -1.56 10.69 -1.16
N ASP A 43 -1.91 11.06 0.07
CA ASP A 43 -1.07 10.86 1.24
C ASP A 43 -0.96 9.37 1.57
N PHE A 44 -2.07 8.63 1.49
CA PHE A 44 -2.08 7.17 1.62
C PHE A 44 -1.20 6.49 0.57
N VAL A 45 -1.34 6.85 -0.72
CA VAL A 45 -0.51 6.26 -1.79
C VAL A 45 0.97 6.58 -1.58
N ARG A 46 1.30 7.80 -1.14
CA ARG A 46 2.67 8.22 -0.84
C ARG A 46 3.26 7.41 0.31
N GLU A 47 2.52 7.24 1.39
CA GLU A 47 2.92 6.46 2.56
C GLU A 47 3.13 5.00 2.20
N PHE A 48 2.18 4.42 1.45
CA PHE A 48 2.25 3.04 0.98
C PHE A 48 3.48 2.80 0.11
N ARG A 49 3.76 3.69 -0.85
CA ARG A 49 4.98 3.59 -1.68
C ARG A 49 6.24 3.66 -0.80
N ASN A 50 6.27 4.55 0.18
CA ASN A 50 7.44 4.70 1.06
C ASN A 50 7.71 3.44 1.89
N SER A 51 6.68 2.69 2.28
CA SER A 51 6.87 1.43 3.03
C SER A 51 7.53 0.34 2.17
N LEU A 52 7.26 0.31 0.86
CA LEU A 52 7.87 -0.62 -0.09
C LEU A 52 9.32 -0.27 -0.46
N VAL A 53 9.65 1.02 -0.52
CA VAL A 53 11.02 1.48 -0.79
C VAL A 53 11.92 1.19 0.41
N ARG A 54 11.41 1.41 1.64
CA ARG A 54 12.18 1.18 2.87
C ARG A 54 12.34 -0.30 3.22
N SER A 55 11.50 -1.21 2.69
CA SER A 55 11.70 -2.65 2.88
C SER A 55 12.85 -3.21 2.06
N HIS A 56 13.27 -2.53 0.98
CA HIS A 56 14.46 -2.86 0.20
C HIS A 56 15.70 -2.19 0.79
N THR A 57 16.17 -2.69 1.94
CA THR A 57 17.55 -2.42 2.38
C THR A 57 18.37 -3.66 2.01
N PRO A 58 19.49 -3.53 1.26
CA PRO A 58 20.37 -4.66 0.96
C PRO A 58 20.99 -5.26 2.23
#